data_AF-A0A2V5Z468-F1
#
_entry.id   AF-A0A2V5Z468-F1
#
_cell.length_a   1.000
_cell.length_b   1.000
_cell.length_c   1.000
_cell.angle_alpha   90.00
_cell.angle_beta   90.00
_cell.angle_gamma   90.00
#
_symmetry.space_group_name_H-M   'P 1'
#
loop_
_entity.id
_entity.type
_entity.pdbx_description
1 polymer ?
#
loop_
_entity_poly.entity_id
_entity_poly.type
_entity_poly.pdbx_seq_one_letter_code
_entity_poly.pdbx_strand_id
1 'polypeptide(L)'
;MVKVMIPVTKGLDYLILVGGDSSAVDLDLYVYDEDGQLILDDRRPPRRAVRERIREGRRGGVEPGGDESGVKFRASYTGTVEAFIHIAAARGLASYAVLVGRRGIESAPAQEPRTLGFEPTFQMGGSPTPVSKWAEARRPLHRRRPEFL
;
A
#
# COMPACT_ATOMS: atom_id res chain seq x y z
N MET A 1 -1.00 17.17 -19.41
CA MET A 1 -1.51 15.97 -18.69
C MET A 1 -0.32 15.15 -18.21
N VAL A 2 -0.33 14.71 -16.96
CA VAL A 2 0.73 13.91 -16.33
C VAL A 2 0.14 12.55 -15.97
N LYS A 3 0.90 11.47 -16.17
CA LYS A 3 0.49 10.10 -15.85
C LYS A 3 1.41 9.54 -14.78
N VAL A 4 0.82 8.99 -13.72
CA VAL A 4 1.53 8.33 -12.61
C VAL A 4 1.06 6.88 -12.52
N MET A 5 2.01 5.95 -12.58
CA MET A 5 1.74 4.52 -12.43
C MET A 5 1.88 4.13 -10.97
N ILE A 6 0.83 3.57 -10.38
CA ILE A 6 0.81 3.22 -8.95
C ILE A 6 0.54 1.73 -8.81
N PRO A 7 1.49 0.94 -8.25
CA PRO A 7 1.23 -0.46 -7.98
C PRO A 7 0.19 -0.60 -6.87
N VAL A 8 -0.83 -1.42 -7.12
CA VAL A 8 -1.92 -1.68 -6.19
C VAL A 8 -1.95 -3.14 -5.75
N THR A 9 -2.33 -3.37 -4.50
CA THR A 9 -2.54 -4.71 -3.94
C THR A 9 -3.99 -4.86 -3.55
N LYS A 10 -4.62 -5.95 -3.99
CA LYS A 10 -6.03 -6.25 -3.71
C LYS A 10 -6.32 -6.15 -2.21
N GLY A 11 -7.41 -5.45 -1.89
CA GLY A 11 -7.91 -5.30 -0.52
C GLY A 11 -7.31 -4.12 0.26
N LEU A 12 -6.28 -3.43 -0.26
CA LEU A 12 -5.75 -2.22 0.36
C LEU A 12 -6.54 -0.98 -0.02
N ASP A 13 -6.64 -0.02 0.90
CA ASP A 13 -7.18 1.31 0.63
C ASP A 13 -6.05 2.23 0.15
N TYR A 14 -6.29 2.97 -0.93
CA TYR A 14 -5.36 3.95 -1.49
C TYR A 14 -5.97 5.35 -1.40
N LEU A 15 -5.12 6.34 -1.16
CA LEU A 15 -5.43 7.76 -1.20
C LEU A 15 -4.42 8.43 -2.13
N ILE A 16 -4.92 9.10 -3.16
CA ILE A 16 -4.09 9.90 -4.06
C ILE A 16 -4.54 11.34 -3.88
N LEU A 17 -3.60 12.22 -3.55
CA LEU A 17 -3.79 13.65 -3.43
C LEU A 17 -2.88 14.35 -4.42
N VAL A 18 -3.42 15.37 -5.08
CA VAL A 18 -2.71 16.22 -6.01
C VAL A 18 -2.93 17.65 -5.55
N GLY A 19 -1.82 18.38 -5.38
CA GLY A 19 -1.85 19.79 -5.05
C GLY A 19 -1.06 20.59 -6.06
N GLY A 20 -1.58 21.77 -6.41
CA GLY A 20 -0.91 22.77 -7.23
C GLY A 20 -0.42 23.96 -6.42
N ASP A 21 0.49 24.75 -6.99
CA ASP A 21 0.71 26.12 -6.54
C ASP A 21 -0.41 27.06 -7.02
N SER A 22 -0.33 28.35 -6.70
CA SER A 22 -1.35 29.34 -7.12
C SER A 22 -1.46 29.53 -8.64
N SER A 23 -0.50 29.00 -9.41
CA SER A 23 -0.47 29.09 -10.86
C SER A 23 -1.12 27.88 -11.53
N ALA A 24 -1.18 26.73 -10.86
CA ALA A 24 -1.87 25.52 -11.33
C ALA A 24 -3.36 25.60 -11.00
N VAL A 25 -4.21 25.93 -11.97
CA VAL A 25 -5.64 26.19 -11.76
C VAL A 25 -6.49 25.05 -12.33
N ASP A 26 -7.55 24.70 -11.61
CA ASP A 26 -8.52 23.69 -12.04
C ASP A 26 -7.83 22.31 -12.27
N LEU A 27 -7.28 21.77 -11.19
CA LEU A 27 -6.67 20.45 -11.15
C LEU A 27 -7.75 19.34 -11.11
N ASP A 28 -7.67 18.40 -12.04
CA ASP A 28 -8.49 17.19 -12.06
C ASP A 28 -7.62 15.94 -11.89
N LEU A 29 -8.21 14.91 -11.29
CA LEU A 29 -7.60 13.60 -11.10
C LEU A 29 -8.52 12.50 -11.63
N TYR A 30 -7.96 11.63 -12.47
CA TYR A 30 -8.62 10.44 -12.99
C TYR A 30 -7.79 9.22 -12.62
N VAL A 31 -8.42 8.14 -12.23
CA VAL A 31 -7.74 6.87 -11.97
C VAL A 31 -8.39 5.78 -12.79
N TYR A 32 -7.57 5.11 -13.58
CA TYR A 32 -7.95 3.97 -14.40
C TYR A 32 -7.27 2.71 -13.90
N ASP A 33 -7.88 1.56 -14.14
CA ASP A 33 -7.19 0.29 -14.02
C ASP A 33 -6.28 0.02 -15.23
N GLU A 34 -5.64 -1.15 -15.23
CA GLU A 34 -4.74 -1.59 -16.29
C GLU A 34 -5.45 -1.91 -17.61
N ASP A 35 -6.75 -2.18 -17.57
CA ASP A 35 -7.59 -2.41 -18.75
C ASP A 35 -8.15 -1.08 -19.34
N GLY A 36 -7.86 0.05 -18.70
CA GLY A 36 -8.34 1.37 -19.10
C GLY A 36 -9.76 1.67 -18.64
N GLN A 37 -10.31 0.90 -17.70
CA GLN A 37 -11.59 1.20 -17.06
C GLN A 37 -11.40 2.29 -16.00
N LEU A 38 -12.27 3.30 -16.01
CA LEU A 38 -12.27 4.35 -14.99
C LEU A 38 -12.70 3.78 -13.64
N ILE A 39 -11.81 3.86 -12.64
CA ILE A 39 -12.09 3.49 -11.24
C ILE A 39 -12.75 4.67 -10.51
N LEU A 40 -12.14 5.85 -10.59
CA LEU A 40 -12.63 7.04 -9.89
C LEU A 40 -12.17 8.32 -10.58
N ASP A 41 -12.95 9.39 -10.42
CA ASP A 41 -12.57 10.75 -10.81
C ASP A 41 -12.91 11.78 -9.73
N ASP A 42 -12.05 12.80 -9.60
CA ASP A 42 -12.33 14.03 -8.84
C ASP A 42 -12.20 15.21 -9.81
N ARG A 43 -13.32 15.54 -10.44
CA ARG A 43 -13.50 16.73 -11.27
C ARG A 43 -14.18 17.80 -10.43
N ARG A 44 -13.47 18.88 -10.16
CA ARG A 44 -14.04 20.00 -9.40
C ARG A 44 -14.57 21.05 -10.36
N PRO A 45 -15.72 21.68 -10.07
CA PRO A 45 -16.18 22.79 -10.88
C PRO A 45 -15.12 23.89 -10.91
N PRO A 46 -14.88 24.51 -12.08
CA PRO A 46 -13.83 25.53 -12.21
C PRO A 46 -14.00 26.62 -11.16
N ARG A 47 -12.89 27.11 -10.59
CA ARG A 47 -12.94 28.13 -9.52
C ARG A 47 -13.79 29.34 -9.89
N ARG A 48 -13.78 29.73 -11.16
CA ARG A 48 -14.60 30.83 -11.69
C ARG A 48 -16.09 30.54 -11.55
N ALA A 49 -16.54 29.34 -11.90
CA ALA A 49 -17.94 28.93 -11.79
C ALA A 49 -18.39 28.89 -10.32
N VAL A 50 -17.51 28.47 -9.40
CA VAL A 50 -17.79 28.51 -7.96
C VAL A 50 -17.90 29.95 -7.46
N ARG A 51 -16.98 30.84 -7.85
CA ARG A 51 -17.01 32.27 -7.49
C ARG A 51 -18.25 32.99 -8.00
N GLU A 52 -18.69 32.69 -9.21
CA GLU A 52 -19.93 33.25 -9.78
C GLU A 52 -21.15 32.80 -8.94
N ARG A 53 -21.22 31.52 -8.53
CA ARG A 53 -22.29 31.04 -7.64
C ARG A 53 -22.28 31.70 -6.26
N ILE A 54 -21.09 31.94 -5.69
CA ILE A 54 -20.94 32.67 -4.41
C ILE A 54 -21.49 34.10 -4.55
N ARG A 55 -21.11 34.81 -5.62
CA ARG A 55 -21.58 36.19 -5.89
C ARG A 55 -23.09 36.26 -6.08
N GLU A 56 -23.69 35.27 -6.72
CA GLU A 56 -25.14 35.16 -6.91
C GLU A 56 -25.91 34.76 -5.63
N GLY A 57 -25.22 34.56 -4.50
CA GLY A 57 -25.85 34.19 -3.23
C GLY A 57 -26.47 32.80 -3.23
N ARG A 58 -26.11 31.93 -4.18
CA ARG A 58 -26.63 30.56 -4.26
C ARG A 58 -26.03 29.71 -3.15
N ARG A 59 -26.88 29.00 -2.39
CA ARG A 59 -26.45 28.07 -1.32
C ARG A 59 -25.45 27.04 -1.88
N GLY A 60 -24.39 26.77 -1.12
CA GLY A 60 -23.32 25.82 -1.47
C GLY A 60 -22.05 26.46 -2.06
N GLY A 61 -21.99 27.78 -2.16
CA GLY A 61 -20.78 28.50 -2.52
C GLY A 61 -19.80 28.58 -1.34
N VAL A 62 -18.98 27.53 -1.15
CA VAL A 62 -17.77 27.63 -0.33
C VAL A 62 -16.65 28.09 -1.28
N GLU A 63 -15.84 29.06 -0.86
CA GLU A 63 -14.60 29.40 -1.58
C GLU A 63 -13.87 28.09 -1.89
N PRO A 64 -13.57 27.77 -3.16
CA PRO A 64 -12.96 26.50 -3.50
C PRO A 64 -11.60 26.42 -2.77
N GLY A 65 -11.57 25.57 -1.74
CA GLY A 65 -10.37 25.18 -1.02
C GLY A 65 -9.41 24.58 -2.01
N GLY A 66 -8.48 25.42 -2.45
CA GLY A 66 -7.33 25.15 -3.28
C GLY A 66 -7.57 24.49 -4.64
N ASP A 67 -6.54 24.60 -5.47
CA ASP A 67 -6.39 23.81 -6.69
C ASP A 67 -5.84 22.44 -6.27
N GLU A 68 -6.61 21.72 -5.46
CA GLU A 68 -6.29 20.35 -5.07
C GLU A 68 -7.36 19.39 -5.56
N SER A 69 -6.95 18.19 -5.89
CA SER A 69 -7.82 17.09 -6.28
C SER A 69 -7.37 15.82 -5.57
N GLY A 70 -8.29 14.94 -5.24
CA GLY A 70 -7.94 13.73 -4.53
C GLY A 70 -8.99 12.65 -4.60
N VAL A 71 -8.51 11.41 -4.72
CA VAL A 71 -9.37 10.22 -4.76
C VAL A 71 -8.97 9.24 -3.69
N LYS A 72 -9.97 8.54 -3.16
CA LYS A 72 -9.78 7.40 -2.26
C LYS A 72 -10.54 6.21 -2.81
N PHE A 73 -9.87 5.07 -2.92
CA PHE A 73 -10.49 3.84 -3.39
C PHE A 73 -9.89 2.62 -2.70
N ARG A 74 -10.61 1.51 -2.72
CA ARG A 74 -10.09 0.20 -2.30
C ARG A 74 -9.78 -0.61 -3.55
N ALA A 75 -8.57 -1.16 -3.63
CA ALA A 75 -8.16 -1.97 -4.78
C ALA A 75 -8.94 -3.29 -4.83
N SER A 76 -9.61 -3.56 -5.95
CA SER A 76 -10.33 -4.82 -6.21
C SER A 76 -9.43 -5.92 -6.77
N TYR A 77 -8.24 -5.56 -7.26
CA TYR A 77 -7.25 -6.43 -7.88
C TYR A 77 -5.82 -6.03 -7.46
N THR A 78 -4.85 -6.91 -7.78
CA THR A 78 -3.41 -6.65 -7.61
C THR A 78 -2.83 -6.41 -9.00
N GLY A 79 -2.14 -5.30 -9.19
CA GLY A 79 -1.66 -4.87 -10.51
C GLY A 79 -1.19 -3.42 -10.46
N THR A 80 -1.47 -2.66 -11.51
CA THR A 80 -1.15 -1.22 -11.55
C THR A 80 -2.41 -0.41 -11.85
N VAL A 81 -2.52 0.78 -11.25
CA VAL A 81 -3.50 1.80 -11.67
C VAL A 81 -2.78 2.96 -12.35
N GLU A 82 -3.47 3.59 -13.28
CA GLU A 82 -3.00 4.77 -14.00
C GLU A 82 -3.72 6.01 -13.46
N ALA A 83 -2.99 6.87 -12.74
CA ALA A 83 -3.51 8.14 -12.29
C ALA A 83 -3.14 9.25 -13.29
N PHE A 84 -4.14 9.84 -13.93
CA PHE A 84 -3.97 10.99 -14.82
C PHE A 84 -4.30 12.27 -14.09
N ILE A 85 -3.33 13.18 -14.10
CA ILE A 85 -3.44 14.51 -13.53
C ILE A 85 -3.57 15.49 -14.68
N HIS A 86 -4.66 16.24 -14.64
CA HIS A 86 -4.97 17.24 -15.64
C HIS A 86 -4.98 18.62 -14.98
N ILE A 87 -4.13 19.51 -15.48
CA ILE A 87 -4.12 20.93 -15.09
C ILE A 87 -4.89 21.64 -16.20
N ALA A 88 -6.17 21.96 -15.98
CA ALA A 88 -7.02 22.50 -17.03
C ALA A 88 -6.66 23.95 -17.38
N ALA A 89 -6.09 24.71 -16.44
CA ALA A 89 -5.61 26.07 -16.68
C ALA A 89 -4.32 26.36 -15.91
N ALA A 90 -3.45 27.19 -16.49
CA ALA A 90 -2.28 27.70 -15.79
C ALA A 90 -2.20 29.23 -15.93
N ARG A 91 -1.91 29.92 -14.82
CA ARG A 91 -1.74 31.39 -14.76
C ARG A 91 -0.28 31.80 -14.60
N GLY A 92 0.62 31.04 -15.21
CA GLY A 92 2.07 31.22 -15.10
C GLY A 92 2.78 29.87 -15.18
N LEU A 93 3.98 29.81 -14.62
CA LEU A 93 4.68 28.55 -14.41
C LEU A 93 4.01 27.81 -13.25
N ALA A 94 3.24 26.78 -13.59
CA ALA A 94 2.54 25.94 -12.65
C ALA A 94 3.45 24.84 -12.11
N SER A 95 3.44 24.69 -10.78
CA SER A 95 4.07 23.57 -10.07
C SER A 95 2.99 22.69 -9.47
N TYR A 96 3.26 21.39 -9.37
CA TYR A 96 2.34 20.42 -8.77
C TYR A 96 3.11 19.37 -7.98
N ALA A 97 2.43 18.75 -7.03
CA ALA A 97 2.91 17.63 -6.25
C ALA A 97 1.83 16.54 -6.17
N VAL A 98 2.28 15.28 -6.10
CA VAL A 98 1.41 14.11 -5.98
C VAL A 98 1.83 13.32 -4.75
N LEU A 99 0.88 13.09 -3.86
CA LEU A 99 1.06 12.27 -2.67
C LEU A 99 0.19 11.03 -2.80
N VAL A 100 0.82 9.86 -2.67
CA VAL A 100 0.14 8.57 -2.70
C VAL A 100 0.31 7.90 -1.35
N GLY A 101 -0.79 7.73 -0.63
CA GLY A 101 -0.88 6.99 0.62
C GLY A 101 -1.54 5.64 0.39
N ARG A 102 -1.12 4.64 1.17
CA ARG A 102 -1.81 3.35 1.27
C ARG A 102 -2.14 3.05 2.72
N ARG A 103 -3.30 2.46 2.97
CA ARG A 103 -3.72 1.95 4.27
C ARG A 103 -4.10 0.49 4.12
N GLY A 104 -3.38 -0.36 4.86
CA GLY A 104 -3.65 -1.78 5.00
C GLY A 104 -3.59 -2.19 6.45
N ILE A 105 -4.43 -3.13 6.84
CA ILE A 105 -4.12 -4.03 7.95
C ILE A 105 -3.23 -5.09 7.31
N GLU A 106 -2.03 -5.30 7.85
CA GLU A 106 -1.18 -6.41 7.46
C GLU A 106 -2.03 -7.69 7.55
N SER A 107 -2.19 -8.43 6.46
CA SER A 107 -2.70 -9.79 6.54
C SER A 107 -1.81 -10.50 7.55
N ALA A 108 -2.42 -11.05 8.61
CA ALA A 108 -1.74 -11.73 9.72
C ALA A 108 -0.54 -12.57 9.21
N PRO A 109 0.56 -12.67 9.98
CA PRO A 109 1.72 -13.46 9.58
C PRO A 109 1.22 -14.80 9.09
N ALA A 110 1.67 -15.21 7.90
CA ALA A 110 1.29 -16.45 7.25
C ALA A 110 1.15 -17.51 8.33
N GLN A 111 -0.10 -17.94 8.59
CA GLN A 111 -0.33 -19.02 9.51
C GLN A 111 0.50 -20.17 8.95
N GLU A 112 1.57 -20.55 9.64
CA GLU A 112 2.33 -21.75 9.29
C GLU A 112 1.29 -22.82 8.98
N PRO A 113 1.39 -23.50 7.82
CA PRO A 113 0.41 -24.51 7.48
C PRO A 113 0.32 -25.41 8.70
N ARG A 114 -0.83 -25.40 9.37
CA ARG A 114 -1.05 -26.26 10.53
C ARG A 114 -0.66 -27.62 10.00
N THR A 115 0.42 -28.18 10.53
CA THR A 115 0.80 -29.55 10.29
C THR A 115 -0.39 -30.36 10.75
N LEU A 116 -1.32 -30.65 9.85
CA LEU A 116 -2.20 -31.79 9.95
C LEU A 116 -1.23 -32.92 10.27
N GLY A 117 -1.31 -33.46 11.48
CA GLY A 117 -0.36 -34.39 12.09
C GLY A 117 -0.31 -35.72 11.37
N PHE A 118 0.02 -35.68 10.08
CA PHE A 118 0.35 -36.80 9.25
C PHE A 118 1.86 -36.86 9.23
N GLU A 119 2.44 -37.60 10.16
CA GLU A 119 3.81 -38.05 10.00
C GLU A 119 3.85 -38.93 8.75
N PRO A 120 4.58 -38.57 7.68
CA PRO A 120 4.87 -39.52 6.63
C PRO A 120 5.78 -40.60 7.24
N THR A 121 5.23 -41.79 7.49
CA THR A 121 6.03 -42.95 7.85
C THR A 121 6.90 -43.32 6.65
N PHE A 122 8.15 -42.85 6.62
CA PHE A 122 9.14 -43.36 5.68
C PHE A 122 9.59 -44.73 6.15
N GLN A 123 9.15 -45.80 5.48
CA GLN A 123 9.77 -47.12 5.65
C GLN A 123 11.16 -47.09 4.98
N MET A 124 12.17 -46.75 5.77
CA MET A 124 13.58 -46.94 5.40
C MET A 124 13.88 -48.45 5.41
N GLY A 125 13.84 -49.08 4.23
CA GLY A 125 14.42 -50.39 4.00
C GLY A 125 15.93 -50.33 4.23
N GLY A 126 16.40 -50.94 5.32
CA GLY A 126 17.81 -50.92 5.70
C GLY A 126 18.70 -51.76 4.78
N SER A 127 19.93 -51.30 4.58
CA SER A 127 21.10 -52.17 4.54
C SER A 127 22.18 -51.59 5.47
N PRO A 128 22.93 -52.43 6.20
CA PRO A 128 23.70 -52.01 7.37
C PRO A 128 25.09 -51.50 6.98
N THR A 129 25.48 -50.34 7.48
CA THR A 129 26.90 -49.90 7.48
C THR A 129 27.44 -49.98 8.91
N PRO A 130 28.66 -50.53 9.13
CA PRO A 130 29.08 -50.94 10.47
C PRO A 130 29.53 -49.76 11.34
N VAL A 131 29.26 -49.90 12.63
CA VAL A 131 29.64 -48.99 13.71
C VAL A 131 31.16 -48.92 13.84
N SER A 132 31.76 -47.73 13.71
CA SER A 132 33.17 -47.53 14.05
C SER A 132 33.33 -47.35 15.57
N LYS A 133 34.03 -48.31 16.18
CA LYS A 133 34.47 -48.31 17.57
C LYS A 133 35.54 -47.24 17.79
N TRP A 134 35.20 -46.17 18.50
CA TRP A 134 36.14 -45.54 19.42
C TRP A 134 35.45 -45.30 20.76
N ALA A 135 35.67 -46.29 21.63
CA ALA A 135 35.68 -46.31 23.08
C ALA A 135 35.19 -45.05 23.82
N GLU A 136 33.98 -45.20 24.35
CA GLU A 136 33.64 -45.00 25.75
C GLU A 136 34.82 -45.26 26.72
N ALA A 137 35.15 -44.30 27.59
CA ALA A 137 35.37 -44.53 29.02
C ALA A 137 35.90 -43.27 29.72
N ARG A 138 35.04 -42.64 30.55
CA ARG A 138 35.29 -42.32 31.98
C ARG A 138 34.41 -41.14 32.44
N ARG A 139 33.27 -41.47 33.03
CA ARG A 139 32.72 -40.74 34.20
C ARG A 139 33.15 -41.51 35.48
N PRO A 140 32.88 -41.05 36.71
CA PRO A 140 32.44 -39.73 37.23
C PRO A 140 33.29 -39.26 38.44
N LEU A 141 33.01 -38.07 39.03
CA LEU A 141 32.67 -37.92 40.46
C LEU A 141 32.55 -36.45 40.92
N HIS A 142 31.63 -36.27 41.86
CA HIS A 142 31.21 -35.04 42.53
C HIS A 142 32.33 -34.12 43.06
N ARG A 143 32.09 -32.80 43.02
CA ARG A 143 32.33 -31.96 44.20
C ARG A 143 31.39 -30.76 44.28
N ARG A 144 30.96 -30.50 45.51
CA ARG A 144 29.85 -29.65 45.98
C ARG A 144 30.10 -28.14 45.79
N ARG A 145 29.02 -27.35 45.76
CA ARG A 145 29.00 -25.90 46.09
C ARG A 145 29.56 -25.68 47.52
N PRO A 146 29.99 -24.45 47.88
CA PRO A 146 29.01 -23.49 48.42
C PRO A 146 29.18 -22.05 47.90
N GLU A 147 28.05 -21.35 47.90
CA GLU A 147 27.96 -19.88 47.96
C GLU A 147 28.50 -19.39 49.31
N PHE A 148 29.23 -18.27 49.33
CA PHE A 148 29.31 -17.43 50.53
C PHE A 148 29.52 -15.96 50.16
N LEU A 149 28.55 -15.17 50.64
CA LEU A 149 28.57 -13.78 51.13
C LEU A 149 28.94 -12.65 50.17
#